data_AF-A0A7Y5KSR9-F1
#
_entry.id   AF-A0A7Y5KSR9-F1
#
_cell.length_a   1.000
_cell.length_b   1.000
_cell.length_c   1.000
_cell.angle_alpha   90.00
_cell.angle_beta   90.00
_cell.angle_gamma   90.00
#
_symmetry.space_group_name_H-M   'P 1'
#
loop_
_entity.id
_entity.type
_entity.pdbx_description
1 polymer ?
#
loop_
_entity_poly.entity_id
_entity_poly.type
_entity_poly.pdbx_seq_one_letter_code
_entity_poly.pdbx_strand_id
1 'polypeptide(L)'
;MTTIWRAGTELLVADGEAFALIDATGEVTKRLERRRQYSDEDDLWTWEHVVENGRFIERTTIERFRAATVDVREEVLLEGLVPIGDDETFALVEAALVREANARKRSDTVTRRDAERRVEGIDGALDDYQLGTWFARAQSALIRRVRTYADEYAMVLLRTLVSVARAQPGPAVIRAYARGCLLACFERGELPALPEDEAATVHPIADELMARALDLEQWGEAQSAVDARLNAETYSRAAHAVALAARLAGHAPSSR
;
A
#
# COMPACT_ATOMS: atom_id res chain seq x y z
N MET A 1 -13.91 -10.95 27.93
CA MET A 1 -14.02 -10.36 29.28
C MET A 1 -12.92 -9.32 29.38
N THR A 2 -13.27 -8.05 29.52
CA THR A 2 -12.31 -6.95 29.57
C THR A 2 -11.65 -6.93 30.94
N THR A 3 -10.33 -7.02 30.97
CA THR A 3 -9.56 -6.93 32.22
C THR A 3 -8.84 -5.58 32.25
N ILE A 4 -8.92 -4.88 33.38
CA ILE A 4 -8.35 -3.56 33.56
C ILE A 4 -7.32 -3.63 34.69
N TRP A 5 -6.17 -3.01 34.48
CA TRP A 5 -5.12 -2.80 35.48
C TRP A 5 -4.79 -1.32 35.58
N ARG A 6 -4.28 -0.90 36.74
CA ARG A 6 -3.76 0.45 36.97
C ARG A 6 -2.30 0.41 37.33
N ALA A 7 -1.52 1.29 36.72
CA ALA A 7 -0.14 1.61 37.09
C ALA A 7 -0.03 3.13 37.26
N GLY A 8 0.08 3.60 38.50
CA GLY A 8 0.05 5.04 38.79
C GLY A 8 -1.24 5.69 38.30
N THR A 9 -1.12 6.61 37.33
CA THR A 9 -2.24 7.33 36.70
C THR A 9 -2.73 6.71 35.40
N GLU A 10 -2.07 5.66 34.91
CA GLU A 10 -2.42 5.00 33.66
C GLU A 10 -3.25 3.75 33.91
N LEU A 11 -4.15 3.46 32.97
CA LEU A 11 -4.93 2.23 32.92
C LEU A 11 -4.45 1.40 31.73
N LEU A 12 -4.18 0.13 31.99
CA LEU A 12 -3.96 -0.88 30.95
C LEU A 12 -5.23 -1.69 30.81
N VAL A 13 -5.71 -1.86 29.59
CA VAL A 13 -6.97 -2.57 29.30
C VAL A 13 -6.71 -3.68 28.30
N ALA A 14 -7.06 -4.92 28.64
CA ALA A 14 -7.12 -6.02 27.69
C ALA A 14 -8.44 -5.96 26.93
N ASP A 15 -8.37 -5.65 25.63
CA ASP A 15 -9.49 -5.51 24.70
C ASP A 15 -9.33 -6.53 23.55
N GLY A 16 -9.82 -7.75 23.78
CA GLY A 16 -9.74 -8.85 22.81
C GLY A 16 -8.30 -9.25 22.48
N GLU A 17 -7.89 -8.99 21.23
CA GLU A 17 -6.55 -9.28 20.69
C GLU A 17 -5.56 -8.11 20.85
N ALA A 18 -5.89 -7.11 21.67
CA ALA A 18 -5.02 -5.97 21.90
C ALA A 18 -5.03 -5.52 23.37
N PHE A 19 -4.01 -4.76 23.72
CA PHE A 19 -3.96 -3.92 24.90
C PHE A 19 -4.12 -2.46 24.52
N ALA A 20 -4.86 -1.71 25.32
CA ALA A 20 -4.96 -0.25 25.24
C ALA A 20 -4.38 0.37 26.51
N LEU A 21 -3.53 1.37 26.34
CA LEU A 21 -3.08 2.26 27.41
C LEU A 21 -3.95 3.51 27.40
N ILE A 22 -4.55 3.81 28.55
CA ILE A 22 -5.39 4.97 28.77
C ILE A 22 -4.74 5.84 29.83
N ASP A 23 -4.55 7.12 29.52
CA ASP A 23 -3.94 8.06 30.46
C ASP A 23 -4.92 8.63 31.49
N ALA A 24 -4.44 9.52 32.35
CA ALA A 24 -5.24 10.19 33.38
C ALA A 24 -6.41 11.02 32.82
N THR A 25 -6.36 11.41 31.54
CA THR A 25 -7.40 12.20 30.88
C THR A 25 -8.51 11.32 30.30
N GLY A 26 -8.31 9.99 30.30
CA GLY A 26 -9.22 9.04 29.69
C GLY A 26 -9.05 8.94 28.18
N GLU A 27 -7.88 9.28 27.65
CA GLU A 27 -7.55 9.10 26.24
C GLU A 27 -6.68 7.85 26.02
N VAL A 28 -6.94 7.13 24.93
CA VAL A 28 -6.12 5.98 24.52
C VAL A 28 -4.83 6.51 23.90
N THR A 29 -3.70 6.35 24.59
CA THR A 29 -2.39 6.86 24.15
C THR A 29 -1.62 5.84 23.29
N LYS A 30 -1.87 4.54 23.53
CA LYS A 30 -1.19 3.46 22.79
C LYS A 30 -2.11 2.25 22.64
N ARG A 31 -2.09 1.63 21.46
CA ARG A 31 -2.58 0.25 21.27
C ARG A 31 -1.45 -0.68 20.89
N LEU A 32 -1.47 -1.86 21.50
CA LEU A 32 -0.48 -2.90 21.31
C LEU A 32 -1.21 -4.19 20.98
N GLU A 33 -0.92 -4.76 19.82
CA GLU A 33 -1.43 -6.08 19.46
C GLU A 33 -0.92 -7.11 20.46
N ARG A 34 -1.80 -7.98 20.92
CA ARG A 34 -1.45 -9.02 21.89
C ARG A 34 -0.37 -9.94 21.34
N ARG A 35 -0.41 -10.21 20.03
CA ARG A 35 0.60 -10.99 19.34
C ARG A 35 0.72 -10.53 17.90
N ARG A 36 1.95 -10.35 17.43
CA ARG A 36 2.25 -10.13 16.01
C ARG A 36 3.45 -10.96 15.58
N GLN A 37 3.49 -11.30 14.29
CA GLN A 37 4.55 -12.12 13.72
C GLN A 37 5.10 -11.49 12.46
N TYR A 38 6.41 -11.67 12.26
CA TYR A 38 7.13 -11.26 11.06
C TYR A 38 8.12 -12.35 10.70
N SER A 39 8.23 -12.68 9.42
CA SER A 39 9.20 -13.65 8.93
C SER A 39 10.13 -12.95 7.95
N ASP A 40 11.43 -13.17 8.15
CA ASP A 40 12.48 -12.67 7.28
C ASP A 40 13.51 -13.78 7.06
N GLU A 41 13.78 -14.08 5.79
CA GLU A 41 14.63 -15.20 5.37
C GLU A 41 14.31 -16.52 6.10
N ASP A 42 15.12 -16.88 7.12
CA ASP A 42 15.01 -18.09 7.93
C ASP A 42 14.70 -17.82 9.41
N ASP A 43 14.31 -16.59 9.75
CA ASP A 43 13.97 -16.16 11.11
C ASP A 43 12.48 -15.84 11.23
N LEU A 44 11.83 -16.41 12.25
CA LEU A 44 10.48 -16.05 12.65
C LEU A 44 10.52 -15.23 13.94
N TRP A 45 10.09 -13.98 13.83
CA TRP A 45 9.97 -13.05 14.94
C TRP A 45 8.52 -13.06 15.44
N THR A 46 8.33 -13.29 16.73
CA THR A 46 7.04 -13.17 17.41
C THR A 46 7.17 -12.14 18.53
N TRP A 47 6.33 -11.13 18.53
CA TRP A 47 6.17 -10.22 19.67
C TRP A 47 4.85 -10.55 20.35
N GLU A 48 4.90 -10.77 21.65
CA GLU A 48 3.74 -11.06 22.50
C GLU A 48 3.69 -10.06 23.64
N HIS A 49 2.54 -9.46 23.86
CA HIS A 49 2.28 -8.60 25.01
C HIS A 49 1.54 -9.40 26.08
N VAL A 50 2.10 -9.45 27.29
CA VAL A 50 1.50 -10.18 28.42
C VAL A 50 1.53 -9.36 29.69
N VAL A 51 0.59 -9.64 30.59
CA VAL A 51 0.61 -9.12 31.97
C VAL A 51 0.98 -10.26 32.90
N GLU A 52 2.18 -10.19 33.50
CA GLU A 52 2.70 -11.21 34.40
C GLU A 52 3.28 -10.53 35.66
N ASN A 53 2.94 -11.06 36.84
CA ASN A 53 3.49 -10.59 38.12
C ASN A 53 3.38 -9.07 38.35
N GLY A 54 2.26 -8.46 37.94
CA GLY A 54 2.04 -7.00 38.05
C GLY A 54 2.90 -6.17 37.08
N ARG A 55 3.41 -6.77 36.01
CA ARG A 55 4.18 -6.10 34.96
C ARG A 55 3.54 -6.37 33.61
N PHE A 56 3.57 -5.36 32.74
CA PHE A 56 3.20 -5.50 31.34
C PHE A 56 4.48 -5.61 30.53
N ILE A 57 4.63 -6.71 29.82
CA ILE A 57 5.88 -7.17 29.21
C ILE A 57 5.64 -7.33 27.71
N GLU A 58 6.55 -6.80 26.89
CA GLU A 58 6.72 -7.22 25.50
C GLU A 58 7.76 -8.35 25.48
N ARG A 59 7.32 -9.55 25.11
CA ARG A 59 8.16 -10.73 24.91
C ARG A 59 8.42 -10.88 23.42
N THR A 60 9.69 -10.78 23.03
CA THR A 60 10.14 -11.06 21.66
C THR A 60 10.78 -12.43 21.61
N THR A 61 10.22 -13.33 20.80
CA THR A 61 10.79 -14.65 20.50
C THR A 61 11.29 -14.66 19.05
N ILE A 62 12.55 -15.06 18.86
CA ILE A 62 13.19 -15.18 17.55
C ILE A 62 13.55 -16.65 17.35
N GLU A 63 12.83 -17.32 16.45
CA GLU A 63 13.12 -18.70 16.07
C GLU A 63 14.00 -18.69 14.81
N ARG A 64 15.24 -19.17 14.93
CA ARG A 64 16.20 -19.26 13.81
C ARG A 64 16.23 -20.67 13.26
N PHE A 65 15.57 -20.91 12.13
CA PHE A 65 15.36 -22.27 11.61
C PHE A 65 16.66 -22.99 11.25
N ARG A 66 17.62 -22.30 10.63
CA ARG A 66 18.91 -22.91 10.25
C ARG A 66 19.84 -23.18 11.42
N ALA A 67 19.81 -22.33 12.44
CA ALA A 67 20.63 -22.50 13.63
C ALA A 67 19.99 -23.45 14.65
N ALA A 68 18.71 -23.79 14.48
CA ALA A 68 17.90 -24.52 15.45
C ALA A 68 17.95 -23.87 16.86
N THR A 69 17.99 -22.54 16.91
CA THR A 69 18.01 -21.77 18.15
C THR A 69 16.76 -20.93 18.32
N VAL A 70 16.39 -20.70 19.57
CA VAL A 70 15.30 -19.81 19.96
C VAL A 70 15.85 -18.80 20.95
N ASP A 71 15.85 -17.52 20.56
CA ASP A 71 16.22 -16.41 21.43
C ASP A 71 14.94 -15.77 21.99
N VAL A 72 14.90 -15.53 23.30
CA VAL A 72 13.79 -14.83 23.96
C VAL A 72 14.33 -13.57 24.63
N ARG A 73 13.66 -12.45 24.39
CA ARG A 73 13.93 -11.15 25.03
C ARG A 73 12.65 -10.63 25.64
N GLU A 74 12.74 -10.10 26.85
CA GLU A 74 11.61 -9.49 27.53
C GLU A 74 11.93 -8.03 27.85
N GLU A 75 11.00 -7.14 27.51
CA GLU A 75 11.05 -5.72 27.84
C GLU A 75 9.83 -5.37 28.70
N VAL A 76 10.07 -4.78 29.87
CA VAL A 76 9.00 -4.33 30.77
C VAL A 76 8.53 -2.95 30.31
N LEU A 77 7.28 -2.87 29.84
CA LEU A 77 6.67 -1.63 29.37
C LEU A 77 6.02 -0.84 30.51
N LEU A 78 5.43 -1.53 31.50
CA LEU A 78 4.86 -0.93 32.71
C LEU A 78 5.06 -1.83 33.92
N GLU A 79 5.23 -1.22 35.08
CA GLU A 79 5.36 -1.89 36.38
C GLU A 79 4.26 -1.47 37.36
N GLY A 80 4.03 -2.29 38.38
CA GLY A 80 3.11 -1.96 39.47
C GLY A 80 1.63 -2.08 39.11
N LEU A 81 1.29 -2.96 38.16
CA LEU A 81 -0.07 -3.17 37.71
C LEU A 81 -0.91 -3.89 38.76
N VAL A 82 -1.98 -3.23 39.17
CA VAL A 82 -2.99 -3.78 40.09
C VAL A 82 -4.30 -3.97 39.33
N PRO A 83 -4.93 -5.15 39.36
CA PRO A 83 -6.22 -5.37 38.70
C PRO A 83 -7.31 -4.53 39.36
N ILE A 84 -8.19 -3.97 38.55
CA ILE A 84 -9.31 -3.12 38.99
C ILE A 84 -10.63 -3.72 38.51
N GLY A 85 -11.65 -3.61 39.37
CA GLY A 85 -12.98 -4.13 39.11
C GLY A 85 -14.12 -3.20 39.49
N ASP A 86 -13.89 -1.88 39.66
CA ASP A 86 -14.95 -0.93 39.99
C ASP A 86 -15.71 -0.41 38.76
N ASP A 87 -17.02 -0.24 38.91
CA ASP A 87 -17.94 0.13 37.82
C ASP A 87 -17.62 1.51 37.22
N GLU A 88 -17.15 2.45 38.03
CA GLU A 88 -16.77 3.81 37.57
C GLU A 88 -15.59 3.75 36.60
N THR A 89 -14.55 2.98 36.93
CA THR A 89 -13.40 2.75 36.05
C THR A 89 -13.80 2.01 34.79
N PHE A 90 -14.70 1.01 34.88
CA PHE A 90 -15.23 0.34 33.69
C PHE A 90 -15.95 1.31 32.74
N ALA A 91 -16.82 2.19 33.26
CA ALA A 91 -17.51 3.18 32.46
C ALA A 91 -16.56 4.19 31.79
N LEU A 92 -15.51 4.61 32.50
CA LEU A 92 -14.47 5.49 31.94
C LEU A 92 -13.71 4.81 30.80
N VAL A 93 -13.31 3.54 30.99
CA VAL A 93 -12.61 2.75 29.98
C VAL A 93 -13.49 2.53 28.74
N GLU A 94 -14.76 2.18 28.93
CA GLU A 94 -15.69 1.99 27.82
C GLU A 94 -15.85 3.29 27.00
N ALA A 95 -16.03 4.43 27.67
CA ALA A 95 -16.12 5.73 27.00
C ALA A 95 -14.83 6.07 26.22
N ALA A 96 -13.66 5.76 26.76
CA ALA A 96 -12.38 5.98 26.10
C ALA A 96 -12.24 5.13 24.83
N LEU A 97 -12.54 3.83 24.91
CA LEU A 97 -12.48 2.91 23.77
C LEU A 97 -13.50 3.30 22.67
N VAL A 98 -14.70 3.74 23.05
CA VAL A 98 -15.71 4.23 22.08
C VAL A 98 -15.25 5.52 21.39
N ARG A 99 -14.69 6.48 22.14
CA ARG A 99 -14.14 7.73 21.56
C ARG A 99 -13.05 7.43 20.55
N GLU A 100 -12.11 6.54 20.91
CA GLU A 100 -11.02 6.12 20.05
C GLU A 100 -11.54 5.41 18.79
N ALA A 101 -12.46 4.44 18.94
CA ALA A 101 -13.05 3.74 17.81
C ALA A 101 -13.76 4.72 16.84
N ASN A 102 -14.45 5.73 17.37
CA ASN A 102 -15.07 6.79 16.56
C ASN A 102 -14.03 7.72 15.92
N ALA A 103 -12.91 8.01 16.58
CA ALA A 103 -11.81 8.78 16.01
C ALA A 103 -11.14 8.02 14.85
N ARG A 104 -10.87 6.71 15.02
CA ARG A 104 -10.34 5.83 13.97
C ARG A 104 -11.28 5.77 12.76
N LYS A 105 -12.57 5.50 12.98
CA LYS A 105 -13.58 5.52 11.90
C LYS A 105 -13.63 6.84 11.13
N ARG A 106 -13.49 7.97 11.84
CA ARG A 106 -13.42 9.30 11.21
C ARG A 106 -12.15 9.47 10.39
N SER A 107 -11.00 9.07 10.93
CA SER A 107 -9.71 9.08 10.22
C SER A 107 -9.74 8.23 8.95
N ASP A 108 -10.29 7.01 9.04
CA ASP A 108 -10.46 6.11 7.88
C ASP A 108 -11.38 6.74 6.82
N THR A 109 -12.45 7.41 7.27
CA THR A 109 -13.38 8.11 6.36
C THR A 109 -12.69 9.29 5.67
N VAL A 110 -11.87 10.07 6.38
CA VAL A 110 -11.10 11.18 5.81
C VAL A 110 -10.10 10.63 4.78
N THR A 111 -9.33 9.61 5.15
CA THR A 111 -8.37 8.94 4.27
C THR A 111 -9.04 8.41 3.00
N ARG A 112 -10.23 7.80 3.13
CA ARG A 112 -11.02 7.33 1.98
C ARG A 112 -11.49 8.47 1.09
N ARG A 113 -12.01 9.56 1.67
CA ARG A 113 -12.43 10.75 0.92
C ARG A 113 -11.26 11.45 0.22
N ASP A 114 -10.08 11.48 0.82
CA ASP A 114 -8.88 11.99 0.18
C ASP A 114 -8.45 11.08 -0.99
N ALA A 115 -8.50 9.76 -0.79
CA ALA A 115 -8.24 8.78 -1.84
C ALA A 115 -9.21 8.88 -3.02
N GLU A 116 -10.50 9.09 -2.76
CA GLU A 116 -11.53 9.32 -3.78
C GLU A 116 -11.27 10.64 -4.53
N ARG A 117 -11.04 11.74 -3.82
CA ARG A 117 -10.74 13.06 -4.42
C ARG A 117 -9.53 13.06 -5.34
N ARG A 118 -8.48 12.28 -5.04
CA ARG A 118 -7.30 12.16 -5.91
C ARG A 118 -7.67 11.61 -7.30
N VAL A 119 -8.54 10.61 -7.35
CA VAL A 119 -8.97 9.99 -8.62
C VAL A 119 -9.98 10.88 -9.34
N GLU A 120 -10.94 11.45 -8.61
CA GLU A 120 -11.95 12.37 -9.18
C GLU A 120 -11.32 13.64 -9.74
N GLY A 121 -10.17 14.08 -9.20
CA GLY A 121 -9.39 15.19 -9.73
C GLY A 121 -8.73 14.92 -11.09
N ILE A 122 -8.77 13.68 -11.58
CA ILE A 122 -8.33 13.31 -12.93
C ILE A 122 -9.57 13.20 -13.81
N ASP A 123 -9.83 14.27 -14.58
CA ASP A 123 -10.94 14.33 -15.52
C ASP A 123 -10.94 13.10 -16.46
N GLY A 124 -12.07 12.39 -16.51
CA GLY A 124 -12.24 11.17 -17.28
C GLY A 124 -11.63 9.89 -16.70
N ALA A 125 -11.04 9.91 -15.49
CA ALA A 125 -10.44 8.70 -14.90
C ALA A 125 -11.45 7.58 -14.62
N LEU A 126 -12.71 7.93 -14.36
CA LEU A 126 -13.78 6.98 -14.01
C LEU A 126 -14.72 6.66 -15.18
N ASP A 127 -14.47 7.23 -16.37
CA ASP A 127 -15.32 7.01 -17.54
C ASP A 127 -15.15 5.58 -18.08
N ASP A 128 -16.24 5.02 -18.62
CA ASP A 128 -16.23 3.77 -19.36
C ASP A 128 -15.97 4.04 -20.85
N TYR A 129 -14.72 3.84 -21.27
CA TYR A 129 -14.29 4.09 -22.65
C TYR A 129 -14.58 2.93 -23.61
N GLN A 130 -15.01 1.76 -23.12
CA GLN A 130 -15.29 0.57 -23.94
C GLN A 130 -14.14 0.11 -24.88
N LEU A 131 -12.88 0.41 -24.53
CA LEU A 131 -11.68 0.08 -25.34
C LEU A 131 -11.11 -1.33 -25.08
N GLY A 132 -11.95 -2.23 -24.56
CA GLY A 132 -11.61 -3.62 -24.29
C GLY A 132 -11.15 -3.91 -22.86
N THR A 133 -11.08 -5.20 -22.53
CA THR A 133 -10.87 -5.71 -21.16
C THR A 133 -9.52 -5.31 -20.58
N TRP A 134 -8.45 -5.32 -21.38
CA TRP A 134 -7.11 -4.95 -20.94
C TRP A 134 -6.99 -3.48 -20.56
N PHE A 135 -7.67 -2.60 -21.29
CA PHE A 135 -7.74 -1.18 -20.97
C PHE A 135 -8.47 -0.96 -19.64
N ALA A 136 -9.66 -1.55 -19.49
CA ALA A 136 -10.44 -1.45 -18.24
C ALA A 136 -9.68 -2.01 -17.04
N ARG A 137 -8.93 -3.10 -17.22
CA ARG A 137 -8.08 -3.68 -16.18
C ARG A 137 -6.92 -2.74 -15.80
N ALA A 138 -6.24 -2.14 -16.78
CA ALA A 138 -5.18 -1.17 -16.54
C ALA A 138 -5.69 0.07 -15.79
N GLN A 139 -6.84 0.62 -16.20
CA GLN A 139 -7.52 1.73 -15.53
C GLN A 139 -7.83 1.38 -14.06
N SER A 140 -8.42 0.21 -13.83
CA SER A 140 -8.75 -0.27 -12.48
C SER A 140 -7.52 -0.44 -11.60
N ALA A 141 -6.42 -0.98 -12.15
CA ALA A 141 -5.17 -1.17 -11.42
C ALA A 141 -4.55 0.18 -11.00
N LEU A 142 -4.52 1.15 -11.91
CA LEU A 142 -4.02 2.50 -11.64
C LEU A 142 -4.88 3.23 -10.60
N ILE A 143 -6.21 3.22 -10.76
CA ILE A 143 -7.14 3.82 -9.78
C ILE A 143 -6.92 3.24 -8.38
N ARG A 144 -6.82 1.91 -8.28
CA ARG A 144 -6.58 1.22 -7.01
C ARG A 144 -5.26 1.70 -6.39
N ARG A 145 -4.19 1.78 -7.20
CA ARG A 145 -2.87 2.20 -6.74
C ARG A 145 -2.85 3.65 -6.26
N VAL A 146 -3.49 4.58 -6.98
CA VAL A 146 -3.66 5.99 -6.58
C VAL A 146 -4.45 6.11 -5.27
N ARG A 147 -5.51 5.31 -5.11
CA ARG A 147 -6.31 5.30 -3.88
C ARG A 147 -5.50 4.82 -2.69
N THR A 148 -4.83 3.67 -2.83
CA THR A 148 -4.14 2.99 -1.73
C THR A 148 -2.85 3.71 -1.31
N TYR A 149 -2.04 4.17 -2.27
CA TYR A 149 -0.67 4.61 -1.97
C TYR A 149 -0.42 6.10 -2.23
N ALA A 150 -1.42 6.86 -2.70
CA ALA A 150 -1.23 8.23 -3.17
C ALA A 150 -0.11 8.34 -4.22
N ASP A 151 0.07 7.29 -5.02
CA ASP A 151 1.19 7.14 -5.94
C ASP A 151 1.09 8.17 -7.08
N GLU A 152 1.96 9.18 -7.01
CA GLU A 152 2.03 10.26 -8.00
C GLU A 152 2.31 9.74 -9.40
N TYR A 153 3.08 8.67 -9.49
CA TYR A 153 3.43 8.09 -10.77
C TYR A 153 2.25 7.35 -11.39
N ALA A 154 1.50 6.59 -10.59
CA ALA A 154 0.25 5.99 -11.01
C ALA A 154 -0.79 7.05 -11.45
N MET A 155 -0.81 8.23 -10.82
CA MET A 155 -1.67 9.35 -11.26
C MET A 155 -1.28 9.84 -12.65
N VAL A 156 0.03 9.96 -12.93
CA VAL A 156 0.50 10.40 -14.25
C VAL A 156 0.18 9.37 -15.34
N LEU A 157 0.42 8.08 -15.07
CA LEU A 157 0.02 7.02 -16.00
C LEU A 157 -1.50 6.97 -16.21
N LEU A 158 -2.31 7.22 -15.18
CA LEU A 158 -3.77 7.27 -15.31
C LEU A 158 -4.23 8.45 -16.18
N ARG A 159 -3.61 9.62 -16.04
CA ARG A 159 -3.86 10.77 -16.92
C ARG A 159 -3.54 10.45 -18.38
N THR A 160 -2.38 9.86 -18.64
CA THR A 160 -2.02 9.47 -20.01
C THR A 160 -2.90 8.34 -20.54
N LEU A 161 -3.37 7.41 -19.69
CA LEU A 161 -4.35 6.39 -20.10
C LEU A 161 -5.67 7.03 -20.57
N VAL A 162 -6.13 8.07 -19.88
CA VAL A 162 -7.28 8.89 -20.31
C VAL A 162 -6.98 9.61 -21.62
N SER A 163 -5.81 10.23 -21.77
CA SER A 163 -5.38 10.86 -23.02
C SER A 163 -5.39 9.86 -24.18
N VAL A 164 -4.86 8.65 -23.99
CA VAL A 164 -4.90 7.54 -24.96
C VAL A 164 -6.34 7.18 -25.31
N ALA A 165 -7.24 7.12 -24.33
CA ALA A 165 -8.63 6.77 -24.59
C ALA A 165 -9.37 7.82 -25.41
N ARG A 166 -9.10 9.10 -25.15
CA ARG A 166 -9.66 10.24 -25.90
C ARG A 166 -9.09 10.34 -27.31
N ALA A 167 -7.80 10.03 -27.46
CA ALA A 167 -7.09 9.95 -28.71
C ALA A 167 -7.60 8.83 -29.63
N GLN A 168 -8.08 7.73 -29.05
CA GLN A 168 -8.50 6.51 -29.76
C GLN A 168 -7.48 6.03 -30.81
N PRO A 169 -6.21 5.80 -30.43
CA PRO A 169 -5.25 5.23 -31.35
C PRO A 169 -5.62 3.76 -31.65
N GLY A 170 -4.90 3.15 -32.59
CA GLY A 170 -5.13 1.75 -32.96
C GLY A 170 -5.05 0.78 -31.77
N PRO A 171 -5.73 -0.39 -31.84
CA PRO A 171 -5.77 -1.38 -30.76
C PRO A 171 -4.39 -1.85 -30.27
N ALA A 172 -3.38 -1.87 -31.15
CA ALA A 172 -1.99 -2.15 -30.83
C ALA A 172 -1.42 -1.20 -29.77
N VAL A 173 -1.60 0.11 -29.97
CA VAL A 173 -1.12 1.16 -29.07
C VAL A 173 -1.80 1.03 -27.72
N ILE A 174 -3.13 0.85 -27.73
CA ILE A 174 -3.94 0.67 -26.52
C ILE A 174 -3.46 -0.55 -25.73
N ARG A 175 -3.27 -1.70 -26.38
CA ARG A 175 -2.80 -2.94 -25.74
C ARG A 175 -1.39 -2.79 -25.16
N ALA A 176 -0.46 -2.23 -25.92
CA ALA A 176 0.92 -2.04 -25.48
C ALA A 176 1.00 -1.09 -24.29
N TYR A 177 0.25 0.01 -24.33
CA TYR A 177 0.20 0.96 -23.22
C TYR A 177 -0.46 0.35 -21.97
N ALA A 178 -1.61 -0.33 -22.14
CA ALA A 178 -2.27 -1.04 -21.04
C ALA A 178 -1.35 -2.07 -20.38
N ARG A 179 -0.53 -2.80 -21.16
CA ARG A 179 0.50 -3.70 -20.62
C ARG A 179 1.49 -2.96 -19.72
N GLY A 180 1.99 -1.82 -20.19
CA GLY A 180 2.91 -0.96 -19.43
C GLY A 180 2.31 -0.52 -18.10
N CYS A 181 1.06 -0.06 -18.10
CA CYS A 181 0.34 0.32 -16.88
C CYS A 181 0.19 -0.85 -15.89
N LEU A 182 -0.19 -2.04 -16.37
CA LEU A 182 -0.34 -3.24 -15.53
C LEU A 182 0.99 -3.65 -14.90
N LEU A 183 2.08 -3.63 -15.67
CA LEU A 183 3.43 -3.91 -15.17
C LEU A 183 3.86 -2.88 -14.13
N ALA A 184 3.69 -1.59 -14.39
CA ALA A 184 4.00 -0.52 -13.44
C ALA A 184 3.16 -0.60 -12.14
N CYS A 185 1.97 -1.22 -12.21
CA CYS A 185 1.14 -1.51 -11.05
C CYS A 185 1.49 -2.82 -10.32
N PHE A 186 2.49 -3.56 -10.80
CA PHE A 186 2.87 -4.90 -10.28
C PHE A 186 1.72 -5.91 -10.32
N GLU A 187 0.85 -5.78 -11.32
CA GLU A 187 -0.26 -6.71 -11.51
C GLU A 187 0.23 -8.13 -11.78
N ARG A 188 -0.32 -9.10 -11.06
CA ARG A 188 -0.04 -10.52 -11.23
C ARG A 188 -0.98 -11.14 -12.27
N GLY A 189 -0.53 -12.22 -12.90
CA GLY A 189 -1.32 -13.00 -13.85
C GLY A 189 -1.05 -12.66 -15.32
N GLU A 190 -2.01 -13.01 -16.18
CA GLU A 190 -1.87 -12.82 -17.63
C GLU A 190 -1.82 -11.34 -18.00
N LEU A 191 -0.93 -11.01 -18.94
CA LEU A 191 -0.73 -9.67 -19.50
C LEU A 191 -0.99 -9.72 -21.00
N PRO A 192 -1.56 -8.66 -21.60
CA PRO A 192 -1.85 -8.65 -23.04
C PRO A 192 -0.55 -8.85 -23.83
N ALA A 193 -0.59 -9.73 -24.82
CA ALA A 193 0.53 -9.93 -25.74
C ALA A 193 0.87 -8.62 -26.46
N LEU A 194 2.17 -8.41 -26.68
CA LEU A 194 2.62 -7.27 -27.47
C LEU A 194 2.42 -7.57 -28.96
N PRO A 195 1.97 -6.59 -29.76
CA PRO A 195 1.92 -6.76 -31.22
C PRO A 195 3.34 -6.82 -31.77
N GLU A 196 3.65 -7.83 -32.58
CA GLU A 196 5.02 -8.07 -33.06
C GLU A 196 5.33 -7.38 -34.40
N ASP A 197 4.33 -7.04 -35.24
CA ASP A 197 4.56 -6.45 -36.57
C ASP A 197 3.37 -5.59 -37.04
N GLU A 198 3.07 -4.49 -36.34
CA GLU A 198 2.05 -3.52 -36.80
C GLU A 198 2.71 -2.24 -37.34
N ALA A 199 2.25 -1.79 -38.51
CA ALA A 199 2.74 -0.56 -39.12
C ALA A 199 2.44 0.64 -38.22
N ALA A 200 3.47 1.45 -37.98
CA ALA A 200 3.33 2.64 -37.17
C ALA A 200 2.32 3.61 -37.81
N THR A 201 1.39 4.10 -37.01
CA THR A 201 0.42 5.14 -37.42
C THR A 201 0.75 6.41 -36.68
N VAL A 202 1.10 7.48 -37.40
CA VAL A 202 1.44 8.77 -36.78
C VAL A 202 0.25 9.30 -36.00
N HIS A 203 0.40 9.39 -34.68
CA HIS A 203 -0.61 9.87 -33.77
C HIS A 203 -0.02 10.93 -32.84
N PRO A 204 -0.72 12.05 -32.56
CA PRO A 204 -0.24 13.09 -31.64
C PRO A 204 0.10 12.64 -30.21
N ILE A 205 -0.29 11.42 -29.83
CA ILE A 205 -0.06 10.85 -28.49
C ILE A 205 1.33 10.23 -28.36
N ALA A 206 2.05 10.04 -29.48
CA ALA A 206 3.30 9.29 -29.53
C ALA A 206 4.40 9.88 -28.64
N ASP A 207 4.52 11.21 -28.63
CA ASP A 207 5.52 11.91 -27.81
C ASP A 207 5.19 11.85 -26.32
N GLU A 208 3.90 11.95 -25.96
CA GLU A 208 3.46 11.78 -24.57
C GLU A 208 3.77 10.36 -24.07
N LEU A 209 3.47 9.34 -24.89
CA LEU A 209 3.80 7.95 -24.59
C LEU A 209 5.31 7.76 -24.42
N MET A 210 6.14 8.33 -25.31
CA MET A 210 7.60 8.22 -25.16
C MET A 210 8.09 8.90 -23.89
N ALA A 211 7.57 10.08 -23.55
CA ALA A 211 7.90 10.74 -22.30
C ALA A 211 7.54 9.87 -21.08
N ARG A 212 6.42 9.13 -21.11
CA ARG A 212 6.07 8.20 -20.03
C ARG A 212 7.01 7.00 -19.96
N ALA A 213 7.49 6.50 -21.11
CA ALA A 213 8.47 5.41 -21.14
C ALA A 213 9.80 5.84 -20.51
N LEU A 214 10.31 7.02 -20.85
CA LEU A 214 11.55 7.56 -20.27
C LEU A 214 11.42 7.76 -18.76
N ASP A 215 10.28 8.26 -18.29
CA ASP A 215 10.04 8.38 -16.86
C ASP A 215 10.06 6.98 -16.19
N LEU A 216 9.42 5.96 -16.78
CA LEU A 216 9.46 4.58 -16.25
C LEU A 216 10.90 4.04 -16.13
N GLU A 217 11.78 4.35 -17.09
CA GLU A 217 13.19 3.96 -17.01
C GLU A 217 13.90 4.63 -15.84
N GLN A 218 13.73 5.96 -15.67
CA GLN A 218 14.32 6.71 -14.56
C GLN A 218 13.85 6.18 -13.19
N TRP A 219 12.57 5.81 -13.08
CA TRP A 219 12.05 5.17 -11.86
C TRP A 219 12.65 3.78 -11.62
N GLY A 220 12.86 3.00 -12.68
CA GLY A 220 13.57 1.73 -12.59
C GLY A 220 15.01 1.90 -12.08
N GLU A 221 15.74 2.90 -12.58
CA GLU A 221 17.10 3.23 -12.13
C GLU A 221 17.11 3.63 -10.65
N ALA A 222 16.17 4.48 -10.22
CA ALA A 222 16.05 4.89 -8.81
C ALA A 222 15.78 3.71 -7.87
N GLN A 223 14.97 2.73 -8.29
CA GLN A 223 14.74 1.50 -7.52
C GLN A 223 15.98 0.62 -7.45
N SER A 224 16.78 0.55 -8.53
CA SER A 224 18.03 -0.21 -8.53
C SER A 224 19.04 0.38 -7.54
N ALA A 225 19.03 1.69 -7.32
CA ALA A 225 19.94 2.36 -6.39
C ALA A 225 19.66 2.05 -4.90
N VAL A 226 18.48 1.52 -4.58
CA VAL A 226 18.07 1.12 -3.22
C VAL A 226 17.96 -0.41 -3.06
N ASP A 227 18.69 -1.16 -3.90
CA ASP A 227 18.72 -2.63 -3.94
C ASP A 227 17.35 -3.31 -4.18
N ALA A 228 16.35 -2.57 -4.67
CA ALA A 228 15.03 -3.09 -5.03
C ALA A 228 15.01 -3.68 -6.45
N ARG A 229 15.89 -4.67 -6.72
CA ARG A 229 16.15 -5.21 -8.07
C ARG A 229 14.90 -5.69 -8.81
N LEU A 230 14.00 -6.41 -8.14
CA LEU A 230 12.75 -6.89 -8.76
C LEU A 230 11.83 -5.75 -9.19
N ASN A 231 11.83 -4.63 -8.45
CA ASN A 231 11.06 -3.45 -8.81
C ASN A 231 11.66 -2.75 -10.03
N ALA A 232 12.98 -2.61 -10.05
CA ALA A 232 13.71 -2.04 -11.18
C ALA A 232 13.45 -2.83 -12.48
N GLU A 233 13.53 -4.16 -12.42
CA GLU A 233 13.23 -5.04 -13.56
C GLU A 233 11.79 -4.90 -14.04
N THR A 234 10.83 -4.74 -13.11
CA THR A 234 9.42 -4.56 -13.44
C THR A 234 9.17 -3.22 -14.14
N TYR A 235 9.77 -2.13 -13.64
CA TYR A 235 9.67 -0.82 -14.27
C TYR A 235 10.34 -0.77 -15.64
N SER A 236 11.49 -1.43 -15.82
CA SER A 236 12.15 -1.54 -17.12
C SER A 236 11.26 -2.26 -18.16
N ARG A 237 10.60 -3.36 -17.75
CA ARG A 237 9.62 -4.05 -18.63
C ARG A 237 8.40 -3.18 -18.95
N ALA A 238 7.93 -2.40 -17.97
CA ALA A 238 6.85 -1.45 -18.20
C ALA A 238 7.28 -0.38 -19.21
N ALA A 239 8.48 0.21 -19.04
CA ALA A 239 9.05 1.21 -19.93
C ALA A 239 9.09 0.70 -21.37
N HIS A 240 9.60 -0.52 -21.55
CA HIS A 240 9.67 -1.14 -22.87
C HIS A 240 8.29 -1.28 -23.54
N ALA A 241 7.26 -1.68 -22.79
CA ALA A 241 5.90 -1.79 -23.33
C ALA A 241 5.32 -0.42 -23.71
N VAL A 242 5.56 0.62 -22.92
CA VAL A 242 5.13 1.99 -23.22
C VAL A 242 5.91 2.58 -24.40
N ALA A 243 7.22 2.34 -24.50
CA ALA A 243 8.04 2.75 -25.63
C ALA A 243 7.58 2.06 -26.94
N LEU A 244 7.16 0.79 -26.87
CA LEU A 244 6.53 0.13 -28.01
C LEU A 244 5.20 0.80 -28.38
N ALA A 245 4.36 1.17 -27.42
CA ALA A 245 3.13 1.93 -27.70
C ALA A 245 3.43 3.26 -28.42
N ALA A 246 4.46 3.99 -27.99
CA ALA A 246 4.92 5.21 -28.63
C ALA A 246 5.38 4.99 -30.09
N ARG A 247 6.18 3.93 -30.33
CA ARG A 247 6.62 3.57 -31.69
C ARG A 247 5.47 3.19 -32.61
N LEU A 248 4.50 2.41 -32.11
CA LEU A 248 3.28 2.05 -32.85
C LEU A 248 2.42 3.29 -33.16
N ALA A 249 2.47 4.31 -32.29
CA ALA A 249 1.88 5.62 -32.50
C ALA A 249 2.73 6.55 -33.39
N GLY A 250 3.83 6.07 -33.98
CA GLY A 250 4.64 6.83 -34.93
C GLY A 250 5.74 7.70 -34.32
N HIS A 251 6.11 7.51 -33.05
CA HIS A 251 7.29 8.16 -32.50
C HIS A 251 8.56 7.60 -33.16
N ALA A 252 9.29 8.46 -33.89
CA ALA A 252 10.54 8.07 -34.53
C ALA A 252 11.65 7.95 -33.48
N PRO A 253 12.46 6.87 -33.47
CA PRO A 253 13.63 6.82 -32.61
C PRO A 253 14.56 7.96 -33.00
N SER A 254 14.90 8.83 -32.05
CA SER A 254 15.94 9.84 -32.25
C SER A 254 17.22 9.13 -32.65
N SER A 255 17.67 9.33 -33.89
CA SER A 255 18.92 8.81 -34.40
C SER A 255 20.05 9.39 -33.55
N ARG A 256 20.63 8.55 -32.69
CA ARG A 256 21.92 8.82 -32.04
C ARG A 256 23.02 8.19 -32.87
#